data_AF-A0A7C5VER4-F1
#
_entry.id   AF-A0A7C5VER4-F1
#
_cell.length_a   1.000
_cell.length_b   1.000
_cell.length_c   1.000
_cell.angle_alpha   90.00
_cell.angle_beta   90.00
_cell.angle_gamma   90.00
#
_symmetry.space_group_name_H-M   'P 1'
#
loop_
_entity.id
_entity.type
_entity.pdbx_description
1 polymer ?
#
loop_
_entity_poly.entity_id
_entity_poly.type
_entity_poly.pdbx_seq_one_letter_code
_entity_poly.pdbx_strand_id
1 'polypeptide(L)'
;MMVLKKGRPSKRLVELASRKRDPIRPESMSLAELLYSLLGNQRAAEAIAEALNGDIRNIHNWDVRDLEALPGVGQGTVGKLVALVEIIRRLVQKR
;
A
#
# COMPACT_ATOMS: atom_id res chain seq x y z
N MET A 1 -20.33 -12.84 22.45
CA MET A 1 -19.09 -12.07 22.20
C MET A 1 -18.17 -12.89 21.32
N MET A 2 -17.96 -12.49 20.07
CA MET A 2 -17.24 -13.29 19.08
C MET A 2 -15.73 -13.08 19.25
N VAL A 3 -15.02 -14.12 19.70
CA VAL A 3 -13.55 -14.08 19.86
C VAL A 3 -12.92 -14.21 18.47
N LEU A 4 -12.46 -13.08 17.92
CA LEU A 4 -11.66 -13.08 16.70
C LEU A 4 -10.33 -13.79 17.00
N LYS A 5 -10.18 -15.05 16.57
CA LYS A 5 -8.88 -15.72 16.56
C LYS A 5 -7.94 -14.86 15.71
N LYS A 6 -6.77 -14.47 16.25
CA LYS A 6 -5.66 -13.84 15.52
C LYS A 6 -5.12 -14.82 14.45
N GLY A 7 -5.90 -15.10 13.41
CA GLY A 7 -5.44 -15.79 12.21
C GLY A 7 -4.63 -14.83 11.33
N ARG A 8 -3.86 -15.34 10.36
CA ARG A 8 -3.19 -14.52 9.34
C ARG A 8 -4.27 -13.91 8.43
N PRO A 9 -4.70 -12.64 8.62
CA PRO A 9 -5.88 -12.09 7.95
C PRO A 9 -5.65 -11.98 6.43
N SER A 10 -4.38 -11.84 6.04
CA SER A 10 -3.93 -11.71 4.67
C SER A 10 -4.17 -12.95 3.81
N LYS A 11 -3.93 -14.17 4.33
CA LYS A 11 -4.01 -15.40 3.51
C LYS A 11 -5.40 -15.58 2.88
N ARG A 12 -6.46 -15.35 3.67
CA ARG A 12 -7.84 -15.52 3.21
C ARG A 12 -8.30 -14.39 2.28
N LEU A 13 -7.86 -13.15 2.48
CA LEU A 13 -8.15 -12.03 1.59
C LEU A 13 -7.47 -12.20 0.22
N VAL A 14 -6.19 -12.60 0.22
CA VAL A 14 -5.45 -12.90 -1.01
C VAL A 14 -6.08 -14.07 -1.75
N GLU A 15 -6.40 -15.17 -1.06
CA GLU A 15 -7.08 -16.33 -1.67
C GLU A 15 -8.46 -15.99 -2.26
N LEU A 16 -9.20 -15.05 -1.67
CA LEU A 16 -10.51 -14.63 -2.20
C LEU A 16 -10.36 -13.70 -3.41
N ALA A 17 -9.34 -12.83 -3.42
CA ALA A 17 -9.03 -11.96 -4.54
C ALA A 17 -8.50 -12.76 -5.76
N SER A 18 -7.77 -13.85 -5.51
CA SER A 18 -7.17 -14.70 -6.54
C SER A 18 -8.10 -15.78 -7.12
N ARG A 19 -9.35 -15.89 -6.63
CA ARG A 19 -10.36 -16.87 -7.10
C ARG A 19 -11.33 -16.30 -8.15
N LYS A 20 -11.23 -15.02 -8.48
CA LYS A 20 -12.07 -14.38 -9.49
C LYS A 20 -11.67 -14.84 -10.90
N ARG A 21 -12.60 -14.71 -11.86
CA ARG A 21 -12.36 -14.99 -13.29
C ARG A 21 -11.17 -14.20 -13.85
N ASP A 22 -10.91 -13.04 -13.25
CA ASP A 22 -9.70 -12.25 -13.41
C ASP A 22 -9.06 -12.02 -12.02
N PRO A 23 -8.09 -12.86 -11.62
CA PRO A 23 -7.52 -12.83 -10.29
C PRO A 23 -6.52 -11.67 -10.13
N ILE A 24 -6.67 -10.90 -9.06
CA ILE A 24 -5.65 -9.92 -8.67
C ILE A 24 -4.42 -10.70 -8.18
N ARG A 25 -3.26 -10.40 -8.77
CA ARG A 25 -1.95 -10.99 -8.43
C ARG A 25 -1.01 -9.90 -7.89
N PRO A 26 -1.15 -9.47 -6.62
CA PRO A 26 -0.33 -8.40 -6.07
C PRO A 26 1.17 -8.67 -6.18
N GLU A 27 1.57 -9.94 -6.14
CA GLU A 27 2.96 -10.39 -6.26
C GLU A 27 3.60 -10.15 -7.63
N SER A 28 2.80 -10.02 -8.69
CA SER A 28 3.28 -9.72 -10.05
C SER A 28 3.08 -8.26 -10.46
N MET A 29 2.49 -7.45 -9.58
CA MET A 29 2.24 -6.03 -9.83
C MET A 29 3.50 -5.22 -9.50
N SER A 30 3.79 -4.24 -10.35
CA SER A 30 4.72 -3.16 -10.05
C SER A 30 4.26 -2.33 -8.85
N LEU A 31 5.19 -1.57 -8.25
CA LEU A 31 4.84 -0.64 -7.18
C LEU A 31 3.77 0.37 -7.63
N ALA A 32 3.83 0.86 -8.87
CA ALA A 32 2.85 1.78 -9.41
C ALA A 32 1.44 1.15 -9.46
N GLU A 33 1.31 -0.10 -9.90
CA GLU A 33 0.01 -0.81 -9.94
C GLU A 33 -0.55 -1.08 -8.54
N LEU A 34 0.31 -1.44 -7.58
CA LEU A 34 -0.06 -1.61 -6.18
C LEU A 34 -0.53 -0.29 -5.56
N LEU A 35 0.22 0.79 -5.79
CA LEU A 35 -0.13 2.12 -5.31
C LEU A 35 -1.40 2.64 -5.99
N TYR A 36 -1.60 2.39 -7.28
CA TYR A 36 -2.84 2.78 -7.96
C TYR A 36 -4.04 2.06 -7.36
N SER A 37 -3.93 0.75 -7.11
CA SER A 37 -4.97 -0.05 -6.46
C SER A 37 -5.33 0.47 -5.06
N LEU A 38 -4.34 0.99 -4.33
CA LEU A 38 -4.52 1.54 -2.98
C LEU A 38 -5.08 2.97 -3.00
N LEU A 39 -4.56 3.82 -3.88
CA LEU A 39 -4.78 5.26 -3.84
C LEU A 39 -5.96 5.70 -4.70
N GLY A 40 -6.25 4.97 -5.79
CA GLY A 40 -7.25 5.32 -6.80
C GLY A 40 -6.85 6.49 -7.70
N ASN A 41 -5.57 6.86 -7.70
CA ASN A 41 -5.02 7.97 -8.47
C ASN A 41 -3.75 7.52 -9.20
N GLN A 42 -3.86 7.36 -10.52
CA GLN A 42 -2.77 6.83 -11.35
C GLN A 42 -1.56 7.75 -11.35
N ARG A 43 -1.76 9.06 -11.54
CA ARG A 43 -0.67 10.05 -11.56
C ARG A 43 0.13 10.07 -10.26
N ALA A 44 -0.57 10.01 -9.12
CA ALA A 44 0.07 9.93 -7.82
C ALA A 44 0.86 8.62 -7.67
N ALA A 45 0.28 7.50 -8.08
CA ALA A 45 0.91 6.19 -7.97
C ALA A 45 2.21 6.08 -8.80
N GLU A 46 2.19 6.59 -10.04
CA GLU A 46 3.35 6.65 -10.92
C GLU A 46 4.43 7.56 -10.34
N ALA A 47 4.07 8.78 -9.91
CA ALA A 47 5.02 9.74 -9.34
C ALA A 47 5.70 9.21 -8.07
N ILE A 48 4.95 8.55 -7.17
CA ILE A 48 5.51 7.95 -5.96
C ILE A 48 6.39 6.74 -6.33
N ALA A 49 5.94 5.88 -7.25
CA ALA A 49 6.72 4.71 -7.64
C ALA A 49 8.05 5.10 -8.29
N GLU A 50 8.05 6.13 -9.14
CA GLU A 50 9.26 6.68 -9.75
C GLU A 50 10.19 7.29 -8.69
N ALA A 51 9.66 8.15 -7.82
CA ALA A 51 10.42 8.78 -6.75
C ALA A 51 11.08 7.77 -5.79
N LEU A 52 10.45 6.61 -5.59
CA LEU A 52 10.94 5.53 -4.75
C LEU A 52 11.72 4.46 -5.52
N ASN A 53 12.02 4.68 -6.81
CA ASN A 53 12.72 3.74 -7.68
C ASN A 53 12.09 2.32 -7.67
N GLY A 54 10.76 2.25 -7.68
CA GLY A 54 10.01 1.00 -7.69
C GLY A 54 10.01 0.21 -6.38
N ASP A 55 10.61 0.72 -5.30
CA ASP A 55 10.71 0.02 -4.02
C ASP A 55 10.21 0.88 -2.85
N ILE A 56 9.08 0.48 -2.26
CA ILE A 56 8.44 1.20 -1.15
C ILE A 56 9.35 1.36 0.07
N ARG A 57 10.37 0.51 0.24
CA ARG A 57 11.35 0.62 1.33
C ARG A 57 12.18 1.90 1.25
N ASN A 58 12.29 2.53 0.07
CA ASN A 58 13.02 3.77 -0.12
C ASN A 58 12.34 5.00 0.49
N ILE A 59 11.11 4.86 1.01
CA ILE A 59 10.37 5.94 1.66
C ILE A 59 10.97 6.39 3.00
N HIS A 60 11.92 5.65 3.57
CA HIS A 60 12.45 5.87 4.94
C HIS A 60 13.11 7.24 5.18
N ASN A 61 13.52 7.96 4.13
CA ASN A 61 14.11 9.31 4.24
C ASN A 61 13.16 10.43 3.82
N TRP A 62 11.89 10.12 3.56
CA TRP A 62 10.91 11.09 3.09
C TRP A 62 10.01 11.55 4.24
N ASP A 63 9.76 12.84 4.30
CA ASP A 63 8.71 13.41 5.14
C ASP A 63 7.40 13.61 4.35
N VAL A 64 6.39 14.15 5.04
CA VAL A 64 5.08 14.42 4.44
C VAL A 64 5.16 15.43 3.30
N ARG A 65 6.01 16.45 3.43
CA ARG A 65 6.14 17.53 2.45
C ARG A 65 6.83 17.03 1.18
N ASP A 66 7.80 16.13 1.32
CA ASP A 66 8.45 15.48 0.18
C ASP A 66 7.41 14.75 -0.68
N LEU A 67 6.49 14.01 -0.04
CA LEU A 67 5.40 13.33 -0.75
C LEU A 67 4.42 14.31 -1.40
N GLU A 68 4.03 15.39 -0.72
CA GLU A 68 3.11 16.41 -1.24
C GLU A 68 3.67 17.20 -2.41
N ALA A 69 5.00 17.28 -2.54
CA ALA A 69 5.65 17.89 -3.69
C ALA A 69 5.48 17.07 -4.98
N LEU A 70 5.09 15.79 -4.86
CA LEU A 70 4.93 14.91 -6.02
C LEU A 70 3.66 15.22 -6.82
N PRO A 71 3.72 15.13 -8.16
CA PRO A 71 2.57 15.35 -9.02
C PRO A 71 1.35 14.47 -8.65
N GLY A 72 0.22 15.12 -8.38
CA GLY A 72 -1.04 14.43 -8.07
C GLY A 72 -1.12 13.88 -6.64
N VAL A 73 -0.11 14.10 -5.79
CA VAL A 73 -0.13 13.74 -4.39
C VAL A 73 -0.68 14.89 -3.56
N GLY A 74 -1.83 14.65 -2.93
CA GLY A 74 -2.42 15.58 -1.96
C GLY A 74 -2.55 14.93 -0.58
N GLN A 75 -3.03 15.71 0.39
CA GLN A 75 -3.22 15.31 1.79
C GLN A 75 -3.90 13.93 1.95
N GLY A 76 -4.94 13.64 1.14
CA GLY A 76 -5.64 12.36 1.18
C GLY A 76 -4.78 11.17 0.72
N THR A 77 -3.88 11.36 -0.24
CA THR A 77 -2.94 10.34 -0.70
C THR A 77 -1.88 10.06 0.37
N VAL A 78 -1.30 11.13 0.95
CA VAL A 78 -0.34 11.03 2.04
C VAL A 78 -0.96 10.31 3.24
N GLY A 79 -2.17 10.69 3.64
CA GLY A 79 -2.87 10.05 4.75
C GLY A 79 -3.07 8.54 4.57
N LYS A 80 -3.38 8.09 3.34
CA LYS A 80 -3.47 6.65 3.01
C LYS A 80 -2.12 5.95 3.13
N LEU A 81 -1.03 6.56 2.66
CA LEU A 81 0.32 5.99 2.78
C LEU A 81 0.78 5.89 4.23
N VAL A 82 0.60 6.95 5.02
CA VAL A 82 0.90 6.95 6.45
C VAL A 82 0.11 5.86 7.17
N ALA A 83 -1.19 5.74 6.87
CA ALA A 83 -2.03 4.68 7.42
C ALA A 83 -1.53 3.28 7.04
N LEU A 84 -1.14 3.06 5.78
CA LEU A 84 -0.57 1.79 5.31
C LEU A 84 0.68 1.43 6.11
N VAL A 85 1.64 2.36 6.20
CA VAL A 85 2.92 2.13 6.90
C VAL A 85 2.67 1.80 8.38
N GLU A 86 1.77 2.53 9.05
CA GLU A 86 1.41 2.27 10.44
C GLU A 86 0.74 0.90 10.62
N ILE A 87 -0.16 0.49 9.71
CA ILE A 87 -0.76 -0.85 9.72
C ILE A 87 0.32 -1.93 9.60
N ILE A 88 1.25 -1.78 8.64
CA ILE A 88 2.37 -2.72 8.47
C ILE A 88 3.24 -2.75 9.72
N ARG A 89 3.59 -1.59 10.29
CA ARG A 89 4.38 -1.50 11.53
C ARG A 89 3.74 -2.28 12.66
N ARG A 90 2.42 -2.15 12.87
CA ARG A 90 1.67 -2.90 13.89
C ARG A 90 1.62 -4.40 13.62
N LEU A 91 1.63 -4.83 12.35
CA LEU A 91 1.65 -6.25 12.00
C LEU A 91 3.04 -6.88 12.20
N VAL A 92 4.10 -6.13 11.93
CA VAL A 92 5.51 -6.59 12.05
C VAL A 92 5.98 -6.53 13.51
N GLN A 93 5.65 -5.45 14.23
CA GLN A 93 5.93 -5.34 15.66
C GLN A 93 4.92 -6.19 16.45
N LYS A 94 5.21 -7.49 16.59
CA LYS A 94 4.54 -8.35 17.55
C LYS A 94 4.66 -7.72 18.95
N ARG A 95 3.55 -7.21 19.48
CA ARG A 95 3.30 -7.25 20.93
C ARG A 95 2.67 -8.59 21.27
#